data_AF-A0A2V9K5X5-F1
#
_entry.id   AF-A0A2V9K5X5-F1
#
_cell.length_a   1.000
_cell.length_b   1.000
_cell.length_c   1.000
_cell.angle_alpha   90.00
_cell.angle_beta   90.00
_cell.angle_gamma   90.00
#
_symmetry.space_group_name_H-M   'P 1'
#
loop_
_entity.id
_entity.type
_entity.pdbx_description
1 polymer ?
#
loop_
_entity_poly.entity_id
_entity_poly.type
_entity_poly.pdbx_seq_one_letter_code
_entity_poly.pdbx_strand_id
1 'polypeptide(L)'
;EGEACRFDEMPERRLELHLGGGGRPVRVFTLGASGYGQDQELVALREYFRYGYRADVVALWETPENDVWNNLFPTNWPADGTPKPTFRLERGVLAGPVDARGADRSGLRLVALLGSALRPSRDAAWERRLPEAYRSLERYSGPASDLWQRRWDARAGSMREENLATEKSHLAIRLTPASPRMSYGLDLTRALLGAIDGLVRARGGRFLVFYRDYPGHWTVNATASGDEVYVLNGKYYRTSNRQYVENVRTMNRGLESCFVPVSVRDWHAGSLDPHLSPAAVDQVMRDLARALAPPRPASGQN
;
A
#
# COMPACT_ATOMS: atom_id res chain seq x y z
N GLU A 1 4.58 0.49 -21.05
CA GLU A 1 4.80 1.85 -20.53
C GLU A 1 3.44 2.43 -20.22
N GLY A 2 3.21 2.90 -18.99
CA GLY A 2 1.96 3.56 -18.64
C GLY A 2 1.93 4.95 -19.26
N GLU A 3 0.96 5.22 -20.13
CA GLU A 3 0.73 6.55 -20.66
C GLU A 3 0.44 7.48 -19.47
N ALA A 4 1.24 8.53 -19.30
CA ALA A 4 1.00 9.49 -18.23
C ALA A 4 -0.39 10.13 -18.46
N CYS A 5 -1.29 10.02 -17.48
CA CYS A 5 -2.62 10.62 -17.59
C CYS A 5 -2.51 12.13 -17.79
N ARG A 6 -3.46 12.73 -18.51
CA ARG A 6 -3.46 14.18 -18.72
C ARG A 6 -3.61 14.88 -17.36
N PHE A 7 -3.10 16.11 -17.25
CA PHE A 7 -3.09 16.84 -15.99
C PHE A 7 -4.49 16.93 -15.36
N ASP A 8 -5.52 17.22 -16.15
CA ASP A 8 -6.92 17.29 -15.75
C ASP A 8 -7.53 15.94 -15.34
N GLU A 9 -6.91 14.84 -15.74
CA GLU A 9 -7.35 13.48 -15.43
C GLU A 9 -6.73 12.92 -14.15
N MET A 10 -5.76 13.61 -13.56
CA MET A 10 -5.10 13.19 -12.32
C MET A 10 -6.10 13.11 -11.16
N PRO A 11 -5.99 12.11 -10.25
CA PRO A 11 -6.88 11.97 -9.10
C PRO A 11 -7.00 13.25 -8.26
N GLU A 12 -5.89 13.95 -8.00
CA GLU A 12 -5.90 15.21 -7.24
C GLU A 12 -6.72 16.31 -7.91
N ARG A 13 -6.72 16.42 -9.25
CA ARG A 13 -7.47 17.45 -9.96
C ARG A 13 -8.96 17.16 -9.93
N ARG A 14 -9.35 15.89 -10.05
CA ARG A 14 -10.74 15.45 -9.90
C ARG A 14 -11.22 15.68 -8.45
N LEU A 15 -10.40 15.35 -7.46
CA LEU A 15 -10.73 15.60 -6.05
C LEU A 15 -10.88 17.10 -5.76
N GLU A 16 -9.97 17.94 -6.28
CA GLU A 16 -10.06 19.40 -6.16
C GLU A 16 -11.37 19.93 -6.74
N LEU A 17 -11.77 19.45 -7.92
CA LEU A 17 -13.02 19.84 -8.57
C LEU A 17 -14.24 19.47 -7.71
N HIS A 18 -14.29 18.26 -7.15
CA HIS A 18 -15.41 17.81 -6.32
C HIS A 18 -15.46 18.52 -4.95
N LEU A 19 -14.32 18.94 -4.41
CA LEU A 19 -14.25 19.74 -3.17
C LEU A 19 -14.58 21.22 -3.42
N GLY A 20 -14.20 21.78 -4.58
CA GLY A 20 -14.39 23.18 -4.94
C GLY A 20 -15.85 23.60 -5.15
N GLY A 21 -16.77 22.64 -5.35
CA GLY A 21 -18.21 22.90 -5.47
C GLY A 21 -18.86 23.57 -4.25
N GLY A 22 -18.16 23.64 -3.11
CA GLY A 22 -18.64 24.28 -1.86
C GLY A 22 -18.34 25.78 -1.71
N GLY A 23 -17.83 26.46 -2.74
CA GLY A 23 -17.58 27.91 -2.73
C GLY A 23 -16.35 28.38 -1.96
N ARG A 24 -15.60 27.47 -1.32
CA ARG A 24 -14.28 27.75 -0.75
C ARG A 24 -13.19 27.34 -1.74
N PRO A 25 -12.14 28.16 -1.95
CA PRO A 25 -10.99 27.74 -2.73
C PRO A 25 -10.32 26.55 -2.04
N VAL A 26 -10.28 25.40 -2.72
CA VAL A 26 -9.57 24.20 -2.28
C VAL A 26 -8.41 23.96 -3.24
N ARG A 27 -7.28 23.51 -2.71
CA ARG A 27 -6.16 23.02 -3.52
C ARG A 27 -5.83 21.60 -3.12
N VAL A 28 -5.65 20.74 -4.12
CA VAL A 28 -5.23 19.35 -3.91
C VAL A 28 -3.99 19.11 -4.76
N PHE A 29 -2.98 18.48 -4.15
CA PHE A 29 -1.77 18.03 -4.82
C PHE A 29 -1.32 16.72 -4.18
N THR A 30 -0.64 15.91 -4.97
CA THR A 30 -0.14 14.60 -4.53
C THR A 30 1.31 14.70 -4.07
N LEU A 31 1.62 14.13 -2.90
CA LEU A 31 3.01 13.98 -2.42
C LEU A 31 3.60 12.60 -2.75
N GLY A 32 2.74 11.59 -2.86
CA GLY A 32 3.13 10.22 -3.19
C GLY A 32 3.44 10.03 -4.67
N ALA A 33 4.05 8.89 -4.99
CA ALA A 33 4.20 8.43 -6.35
C ALA A 33 3.93 6.92 -6.40
N SER A 34 3.72 6.38 -7.60
CA SER A 34 3.54 4.94 -7.79
C SER A 34 4.68 4.15 -7.13
N GLY A 35 4.32 3.10 -6.40
CA GLY A 35 5.26 2.24 -5.67
C GLY A 35 5.75 2.80 -4.34
N TYR A 36 5.25 3.94 -3.85
CA TYR A 36 5.59 4.41 -2.50
C TYR A 36 5.01 3.48 -1.43
N GLY A 37 5.79 3.24 -0.37
CA GLY A 37 5.28 2.77 0.91
C GLY A 37 5.14 3.92 1.91
N GLN A 38 4.56 3.65 3.08
CA GLN A 38 4.39 4.65 4.14
C GLN A 38 5.72 5.20 4.66
N ASP A 39 6.83 4.48 4.49
CA ASP A 39 8.16 5.00 4.78
C ASP A 39 8.54 6.21 3.90
N GLN A 40 8.32 6.10 2.59
CA GLN A 40 8.56 7.17 1.63
C GLN A 40 7.56 8.30 1.81
N GLU A 41 6.29 7.99 2.10
CA GLU A 41 5.24 8.96 2.38
C GLU A 41 5.56 9.79 3.65
N LEU A 42 6.00 9.13 4.73
CA LEU A 42 6.41 9.82 5.96
C LEU A 42 7.60 10.75 5.70
N VAL A 43 8.60 10.32 4.91
CA VAL A 43 9.74 11.17 4.55
C VAL A 43 9.30 12.36 3.70
N ALA A 44 8.45 12.13 2.69
CA ALA A 44 7.92 13.19 1.83
C ALA A 44 7.08 14.20 2.63
N LEU A 45 6.25 13.74 3.56
CA LEU A 45 5.42 14.60 4.39
C LEU A 45 6.24 15.42 5.40
N ARG A 46 7.27 14.81 6.00
CA ARG A 46 8.24 15.54 6.84
C ARG A 46 8.92 16.66 6.06
N GLU A 47 9.33 16.38 4.83
CA GLU A 47 9.95 17.37 3.95
C GLU A 47 8.97 18.49 3.57
N TYR A 48 7.74 18.13 3.21
CA TYR A 48 6.66 19.09 2.92
C TYR A 48 6.44 20.07 4.08
N PHE A 49 6.26 19.58 5.31
CA PHE A 49 6.06 20.46 6.47
C PHE A 49 7.32 21.21 6.93
N ARG A 50 8.52 20.72 6.58
CA ARG A 50 9.79 21.42 6.82
C ARG A 50 9.91 22.69 6.00
N TYR A 51 9.40 22.69 4.76
CA TYR A 51 9.38 23.88 3.90
C TYR A 51 8.29 24.90 4.27
N GLY A 52 7.56 24.68 5.37
CA GLY A 52 6.55 25.61 5.87
C GLY A 52 5.20 25.52 5.16
N TYR A 53 5.01 24.54 4.27
CA TYR A 53 3.71 24.27 3.69
C TYR A 53 2.70 23.77 4.74
N ARG A 54 1.41 23.90 4.45
CA ARG A 54 0.31 23.52 5.35
C ARG A 54 -0.70 22.65 4.61
N ALA A 55 -1.30 21.70 5.32
CA ALA A 55 -2.38 20.88 4.83
C ALA A 55 -3.46 20.79 5.91
N ASP A 56 -4.68 21.22 5.58
CA ASP A 56 -5.84 21.06 6.48
C ASP A 56 -6.25 19.59 6.59
N VAL A 57 -6.06 18.83 5.50
CA VAL A 57 -6.31 17.40 5.44
C VAL A 57 -5.18 16.71 4.67
N VAL A 58 -4.73 15.56 5.18
CA VAL A 58 -3.91 14.59 4.47
C VAL A 58 -4.72 13.32 4.31
N ALA A 59 -5.03 12.96 3.06
CA ALA A 59 -5.74 11.73 2.72
C ALA A 59 -4.74 10.72 2.14
N LEU A 60 -4.63 9.54 2.77
CA LEU A 60 -3.78 8.45 2.31
C LEU A 60 -4.64 7.41 1.55
N TRP A 61 -4.30 7.18 0.29
CA TRP A 61 -4.87 6.06 -0.47
C TRP A 61 -4.10 4.78 -0.13
N GLU A 62 -4.66 3.96 0.75
CA GLU A 62 -3.99 2.72 1.17
C GLU A 62 -4.32 1.56 0.22
N THR A 63 -3.30 0.77 -0.11
CA THR A 63 -3.38 -0.47 -0.89
C THR A 63 -2.74 -1.62 -0.08
N PRO A 64 -3.47 -2.23 0.86
CA PRO A 64 -2.87 -3.10 1.88
C PRO A 64 -2.03 -4.27 1.39
N GLU A 65 -2.35 -4.82 0.22
CA GLU A 65 -1.58 -5.89 -0.41
C GLU A 65 -0.16 -5.43 -0.81
N ASN A 66 0.03 -4.14 -1.08
CA ASN A 66 1.34 -3.54 -1.38
C ASN A 66 2.04 -3.08 -0.10
N ASP A 67 1.30 -2.40 0.76
CA ASP A 67 1.87 -1.53 1.79
C ASP A 67 2.73 -2.27 2.82
N VAL A 68 2.28 -3.45 3.26
CA VAL A 68 2.98 -4.20 4.31
C VAL A 68 4.36 -4.66 3.86
N TRP A 69 4.45 -5.37 2.73
CA TRP A 69 5.76 -5.79 2.24
C TRP A 69 6.58 -4.59 1.77
N ASN A 70 5.95 -3.54 1.23
CA ASN A 70 6.70 -2.39 0.79
C ASN A 70 7.38 -1.73 1.98
N ASN A 71 6.72 -1.55 3.12
CA ASN A 71 7.36 -1.01 4.33
C ASN A 71 8.45 -1.90 4.93
N LEU A 72 8.40 -3.22 4.70
CA LEU A 72 9.35 -4.18 5.28
C LEU A 72 10.73 -4.19 4.61
N PHE A 73 10.78 -4.00 3.28
CA PHE A 73 11.98 -4.27 2.47
C PHE A 73 12.70 -2.98 2.04
N PRO A 74 14.04 -2.99 1.90
CA PRO A 74 14.83 -1.80 1.55
C PRO A 74 14.73 -1.37 0.08
N THR A 75 13.95 -2.10 -0.73
CA THR A 75 13.78 -1.83 -2.16
C THR A 75 12.31 -1.97 -2.55
N ASN A 76 11.89 -1.17 -3.53
CA ASN A 76 10.58 -1.31 -4.18
C ASN A 76 10.46 -2.67 -4.87
N TRP A 77 9.24 -3.12 -5.11
CA TRP A 77 8.96 -4.32 -5.90
C TRP A 77 9.29 -4.12 -7.38
N PRO A 78 9.77 -5.15 -8.11
CA PRO A 78 10.00 -6.55 -7.69
C PRO A 78 11.22 -6.75 -6.77
N ALA A 79 11.61 -7.98 -6.44
CA ALA A 79 12.77 -8.27 -5.58
C ALA A 79 14.03 -7.52 -6.03
N ASP A 80 14.78 -6.94 -5.08
CA ASP A 80 15.97 -6.10 -5.33
C ASP A 80 15.73 -4.94 -6.33
N GLY A 81 14.52 -4.37 -6.32
CA GLY A 81 14.19 -3.18 -7.11
C GLY A 81 14.89 -1.91 -6.63
N THR A 82 14.30 -0.75 -6.94
CA THR A 82 14.91 0.54 -6.60
C THR A 82 15.02 0.71 -5.08
N PRO A 83 16.23 1.03 -4.54
CA PRO A 83 16.40 1.30 -3.12
C PRO A 83 15.53 2.45 -2.63
N LYS A 84 15.02 2.33 -1.41
CA LYS A 84 14.19 3.34 -0.75
C LYS A 84 14.61 3.54 0.72
N PRO A 85 14.27 4.69 1.33
CA PRO A 85 14.37 4.84 2.77
C PRO A 85 13.60 3.71 3.44
N THR A 86 14.11 3.14 4.53
CA THR A 86 13.41 2.03 5.19
C THR A 86 13.50 2.13 6.69
N PHE A 87 12.35 2.04 7.34
CA PHE A 87 12.23 2.10 8.79
C PHE A 87 12.22 0.69 9.38
N ARG A 88 12.41 0.60 10.69
CA ARG A 88 12.30 -0.63 11.45
C ARG A 88 11.77 -0.35 12.84
N LEU A 89 11.32 -1.39 13.54
CA LEU A 89 11.01 -1.28 14.95
C LEU A 89 12.23 -1.66 15.78
N GLU A 90 12.68 -0.75 16.63
CA GLU A 90 13.68 -1.02 17.66
C GLU A 90 12.98 -1.02 19.02
N ARG A 91 12.89 -2.20 19.66
CA ARG A 91 12.18 -2.38 20.94
C ARG A 91 10.73 -1.83 20.90
N GLY A 92 10.05 -2.01 19.77
CA GLY A 92 8.68 -1.55 19.55
C GLY A 92 8.53 -0.08 19.16
N VAL A 93 9.64 0.66 19.02
CA VAL A 93 9.63 2.08 18.62
C VAL A 93 10.09 2.21 17.17
N LEU A 94 9.41 3.05 16.39
CA LEU A 94 9.79 3.36 15.01
C LEU A 94 11.17 4.03 14.96
N ALA A 95 12.11 3.40 14.27
CA ALA A 95 13.48 3.86 14.08
C ALA A 95 13.83 3.98 12.59
N GLY A 96 14.72 4.92 12.25
CA GLY A 96 15.17 5.19 10.88
C GLY A 96 14.67 6.53 10.31
N PRO A 97 14.66 6.68 8.98
CA PRO A 97 14.96 5.64 8.00
C PRO A 97 16.45 5.32 7.93
N VAL A 98 16.78 4.04 7.69
CA VAL A 98 18.08 3.67 7.14
C VAL A 98 18.08 4.15 5.68
N ASP A 99 19.20 4.73 5.23
CA ASP A 99 19.34 5.30 3.89
C ASP A 99 18.35 6.44 3.57
N ALA A 100 18.21 7.41 4.49
CA ALA A 100 17.53 8.67 4.21
C ALA A 100 18.06 9.28 2.89
N ARG A 101 17.15 9.76 2.03
CA ARG A 101 17.43 10.30 0.68
C ARG A 101 18.79 11.01 0.61
N GLY A 102 19.73 10.47 -0.17
CA GLY A 102 21.01 11.12 -0.50
C GLY A 102 22.29 10.38 -0.09
N ALA A 103 22.21 9.26 0.63
CA ALA A 103 23.41 8.57 1.14
C ALA A 103 24.31 7.91 0.09
N ASP A 104 23.84 7.67 -1.15
CA ASP A 104 24.68 7.06 -2.20
C ASP A 104 24.38 7.66 -3.59
N ARG A 105 24.62 8.97 -3.74
CA ARG A 105 24.77 9.59 -5.07
C ARG A 105 26.25 9.79 -5.34
N SER A 106 27.01 8.71 -5.52
CA SER A 106 28.37 8.83 -6.08
C SER A 106 28.27 9.57 -7.41
N GLY A 107 29.02 10.67 -7.58
CA GLY A 107 29.03 11.47 -8.82
C GLY A 107 29.48 10.71 -10.08
N LEU A 108 29.90 9.46 -9.93
CA LEU A 108 30.38 8.57 -10.98
C LEU A 108 29.33 7.48 -11.27
N ARG A 109 28.33 7.81 -12.10
CA ARG A 109 27.22 6.93 -12.46
C ARG A 109 27.67 5.57 -13.03
N LEU A 110 28.81 5.51 -13.74
CA LEU A 110 29.34 4.26 -14.31
C LEU A 110 29.91 3.31 -13.25
N VAL A 111 30.57 3.84 -12.20
CA VAL A 111 31.09 3.03 -11.08
C VAL A 111 29.94 2.52 -10.22
N ALA A 112 28.90 3.34 -10.04
CA ALA A 112 27.66 2.90 -9.38
C ALA A 112 26.96 1.78 -10.16
N LEU A 113 26.95 1.86 -11.50
CA LEU A 113 26.33 0.86 -12.38
C LEU A 113 27.12 -0.46 -12.43
N LEU A 114 28.46 -0.39 -12.50
CA LEU A 114 29.33 -1.57 -12.45
C LEU A 114 29.33 -2.20 -11.04
N GLY A 115 29.27 -1.37 -10.00
CA GLY A 115 29.15 -1.82 -8.62
C GLY A 115 27.80 -2.45 -8.31
N SER A 116 26.69 -1.98 -8.91
CA SER A 116 25.36 -2.53 -8.64
C SER A 116 25.19 -3.97 -9.14
N ALA A 117 25.88 -4.37 -10.21
CA ALA A 117 25.84 -5.74 -10.72
C ALA A 117 26.59 -6.77 -9.83
N LEU A 118 27.51 -6.30 -8.98
CA LEU A 118 28.33 -7.11 -8.07
C LEU A 118 27.92 -6.96 -6.59
N ARG A 119 26.98 -6.05 -6.29
CA ARG A 119 26.53 -5.79 -4.92
C ARG A 119 25.64 -6.94 -4.45
N PRO A 120 25.86 -7.47 -3.23
CA PRO A 120 24.95 -8.43 -2.62
C PRO A 120 23.53 -7.85 -2.55
N SER A 121 22.53 -8.70 -2.76
CA SER A 121 21.10 -8.37 -2.63
C SER A 121 20.85 -7.59 -1.34
N ARG A 122 20.29 -6.37 -1.49
CA ARG A 122 19.95 -5.51 -0.33
C ARG A 122 18.83 -6.15 0.46
N ASP A 123 17.85 -6.71 -0.25
CA ASP A 123 16.73 -7.42 0.36
C ASP A 123 17.24 -8.64 1.15
N ALA A 124 18.05 -9.52 0.55
CA ALA A 124 18.57 -10.71 1.24
C ALA A 124 19.46 -10.35 2.44
N ALA A 125 20.20 -9.24 2.38
CA ALA A 125 20.95 -8.74 3.52
C ALA A 125 20.05 -8.25 4.66
N TRP A 126 18.95 -7.60 4.30
CA TRP A 126 17.95 -7.07 5.22
C TRP A 126 17.10 -8.16 5.86
N GLU A 127 16.75 -9.20 5.11
CA GLU A 127 15.95 -10.34 5.57
C GLU A 127 16.53 -11.05 6.77
N ARG A 128 17.86 -11.06 6.92
CA ARG A 128 18.54 -11.63 8.11
C ARG A 128 18.17 -10.93 9.42
N ARG A 129 17.56 -9.74 9.35
CA ARG A 129 17.09 -8.95 10.50
C ARG A 129 15.58 -9.05 10.70
N LEU A 130 14.86 -9.60 9.72
CA LEU A 130 13.41 -9.77 9.80
C LEU A 130 13.09 -11.08 10.52
N PRO A 131 11.94 -11.18 11.20
CA PRO A 131 11.45 -12.46 11.69
C PRO A 131 11.27 -13.47 10.56
N GLU A 132 11.00 -14.73 10.92
CA GLU A 132 10.75 -15.77 9.94
C GLU A 132 9.49 -15.48 9.09
N ALA A 133 9.63 -15.68 7.78
CA ALA A 133 8.52 -15.66 6.82
C ALA A 133 7.58 -16.86 7.00
N TYR A 134 6.42 -16.79 6.34
CA TYR A 134 5.48 -17.91 6.24
C TYR A 134 6.15 -19.18 5.73
N ARG A 135 5.90 -20.28 6.44
CA ARG A 135 6.36 -21.61 6.04
C ARG A 135 5.27 -22.29 5.23
N SER A 136 5.52 -22.46 3.93
CA SER A 136 4.63 -23.23 3.04
C SER A 136 4.42 -24.64 3.55
N LEU A 137 3.27 -25.23 3.23
CA LEU A 137 3.03 -26.64 3.48
C LEU A 137 3.74 -27.47 2.40
N GLU A 138 4.64 -28.37 2.81
CA GLU A 138 5.35 -29.28 1.90
C GLU A 138 4.47 -30.43 1.40
N ARG A 139 3.42 -30.76 2.15
CA ARG A 139 2.43 -31.78 1.79
C ARG A 139 1.04 -31.30 2.19
N TYR A 140 0.06 -31.50 1.31
CA TYR A 140 -1.33 -31.19 1.58
C TYR A 140 -2.24 -32.16 0.82
N SER A 141 -3.21 -32.75 1.52
CA SER A 141 -4.11 -33.79 0.98
C SER A 141 -5.53 -33.28 0.72
N GLY A 142 -5.82 -32.01 1.01
CA GLY A 142 -7.12 -31.40 0.75
C GLY A 142 -7.22 -30.79 -0.65
N PRO A 143 -8.38 -30.21 -0.99
CA PRO A 143 -8.56 -29.48 -2.25
C PRO A 143 -7.60 -28.29 -2.33
N ALA A 144 -6.81 -28.22 -3.41
CA ALA A 144 -5.91 -27.12 -3.68
C ALA A 144 -6.18 -26.54 -5.08
N SER A 145 -6.27 -25.22 -5.18
CA SER A 145 -6.40 -24.49 -6.42
C SER A 145 -5.04 -24.37 -7.12
N ASP A 146 -5.01 -24.71 -8.40
CA ASP A 146 -3.87 -24.56 -9.30
C ASP A 146 -3.82 -23.17 -9.97
N LEU A 147 -4.70 -22.23 -9.56
CA LEU A 147 -4.76 -20.88 -10.14
C LEU A 147 -3.40 -20.15 -10.10
N TRP A 148 -2.68 -20.24 -8.98
CA TRP A 148 -1.37 -19.60 -8.83
C TRP A 148 -0.34 -20.21 -9.77
N GLN A 149 -0.32 -21.55 -9.89
CA GLN A 149 0.52 -22.25 -10.85
C GLN A 149 0.19 -21.84 -12.30
N ARG A 150 -1.09 -21.81 -12.68
CA ARG A 150 -1.50 -21.37 -14.02
C ARG A 150 -1.08 -19.94 -14.33
N ARG A 151 -1.25 -19.00 -13.37
CA ARG A 151 -0.80 -17.61 -13.53
C ARG A 151 0.72 -17.52 -13.66
N TRP A 152 1.45 -18.33 -12.88
CA TRP A 152 2.90 -18.41 -12.95
C TRP A 152 3.37 -18.92 -14.33
N ASP A 153 2.77 -20.00 -14.83
CA ASP A 153 3.13 -20.59 -16.13
C ASP A 153 2.78 -19.64 -17.29
N ALA A 154 1.63 -18.97 -17.22
CA ALA A 154 1.19 -17.98 -18.21
C ALA A 154 1.85 -16.60 -18.07
N ARG A 155 2.71 -16.38 -17.06
CA ARG A 155 3.28 -15.05 -16.72
C ARG A 155 2.22 -13.97 -16.53
N ALA A 156 1.06 -14.33 -15.97
CA ALA A 156 -0.10 -13.47 -15.86
C ALA A 156 -0.09 -12.63 -14.58
N GLY A 157 -0.32 -11.32 -14.73
CA GLY A 157 -0.54 -10.39 -13.62
C GLY A 157 0.60 -10.40 -12.61
N SER A 158 1.84 -10.27 -13.08
CA SER A 158 3.03 -10.15 -12.25
C SER A 158 3.34 -11.33 -11.31
N MET A 159 2.77 -12.51 -11.59
CA MET A 159 2.93 -13.68 -10.71
C MET A 159 4.38 -14.17 -10.63
N ARG A 160 5.21 -13.90 -11.64
CA ARG A 160 6.63 -14.33 -11.68
C ARG A 160 7.51 -13.54 -10.73
N GLU A 161 7.07 -12.34 -10.40
CA GLU A 161 7.75 -11.38 -9.55
C GLU A 161 7.30 -11.51 -8.07
N GLU A 162 6.27 -12.31 -7.78
CA GLU A 162 5.85 -12.64 -6.42
C GLU A 162 6.90 -13.48 -5.70
N ASN A 163 7.35 -13.01 -4.52
CA ASN A 163 8.28 -13.76 -3.68
C ASN A 163 7.65 -14.18 -2.35
N LEU A 164 6.87 -15.27 -2.41
CA LEU A 164 6.21 -15.87 -1.25
C LEU A 164 7.20 -16.45 -0.22
N ALA A 165 8.41 -16.85 -0.64
CA ALA A 165 9.41 -17.39 0.26
C ALA A 165 9.94 -16.35 1.26
N THR A 166 9.91 -15.08 0.86
CA THR A 166 10.35 -13.96 1.69
C THR A 166 9.20 -13.09 2.19
N GLU A 167 7.97 -13.33 1.71
CA GLU A 167 6.80 -12.46 1.88
C GLU A 167 6.93 -11.07 1.23
N LYS A 168 7.90 -10.86 0.34
CA LYS A 168 7.87 -9.70 -0.58
C LYS A 168 6.87 -9.98 -1.69
N SER A 169 5.59 -10.02 -1.33
CA SER A 169 4.51 -10.52 -2.16
C SER A 169 3.18 -9.87 -1.83
N HIS A 170 2.40 -9.53 -2.87
CA HIS A 170 1.04 -9.02 -2.74
C HIS A 170 0.09 -10.03 -2.07
N LEU A 171 0.42 -11.31 -2.17
CA LEU A 171 -0.38 -12.42 -1.66
C LEU A 171 -0.12 -12.67 -0.16
N ALA A 172 1.00 -12.17 0.38
CA ALA A 172 1.47 -12.52 1.73
C ALA A 172 0.49 -12.11 2.83
N ILE A 173 -0.17 -10.95 2.69
CA ILE A 173 -1.13 -10.44 3.69
C ILE A 173 -2.35 -11.37 3.90
N ARG A 174 -2.59 -12.30 2.98
CA ARG A 174 -3.69 -13.28 3.06
C ARG A 174 -3.25 -14.62 3.64
N LEU A 175 -1.95 -14.89 3.74
CA LEU A 175 -1.44 -16.18 4.21
C LEU A 175 -1.90 -16.46 5.64
N THR A 176 -2.40 -17.67 5.89
CA THR A 176 -2.94 -18.08 7.18
C THR A 176 -2.28 -19.36 7.70
N PRO A 177 -1.92 -19.42 9.00
CA PRO A 177 -1.92 -18.30 9.94
C PRO A 177 -0.89 -17.23 9.54
N ALA A 178 -1.07 -15.98 10.02
CA ALA A 178 -0.07 -14.94 9.83
C ALA A 178 1.30 -15.37 10.39
N SER A 179 2.36 -15.14 9.63
CA SER A 179 3.73 -15.44 10.06
C SER A 179 4.24 -14.39 11.07
N PRO A 180 5.33 -14.69 11.81
CA PRO A 180 6.01 -13.69 12.64
C PRO A 180 6.45 -12.45 11.85
N ARG A 181 6.88 -12.62 10.59
CA ARG A 181 7.28 -11.53 9.71
C ARG A 181 6.09 -10.67 9.30
N MET A 182 4.95 -11.28 8.97
CA MET A 182 3.71 -10.57 8.70
C MET A 182 3.26 -9.76 9.92
N SER A 183 3.23 -10.36 11.12
CA SER A 183 2.88 -9.63 12.35
C SER A 183 3.80 -8.43 12.59
N TYR A 184 5.11 -8.60 12.43
CA TYR A 184 6.08 -7.49 12.51
C TYR A 184 5.83 -6.42 11.45
N GLY A 185 5.50 -6.80 10.21
CA GLY A 185 5.15 -5.87 9.13
C GLY A 185 3.91 -5.04 9.46
N LEU A 186 2.87 -5.66 10.01
CA LEU A 186 1.66 -4.94 10.44
C LEU A 186 1.95 -3.94 11.55
N ASP A 187 2.78 -4.33 12.54
CA ASP A 187 3.19 -3.43 13.61
C ASP A 187 4.04 -2.25 13.08
N LEU A 188 4.95 -2.52 12.13
CA LEU A 188 5.77 -1.50 11.49
C LEU A 188 4.92 -0.51 10.68
N THR A 189 4.01 -1.02 9.83
CA THR A 189 3.08 -0.20 9.05
C THR A 189 2.21 0.65 9.99
N ARG A 190 1.68 0.06 11.07
CA ARG A 190 0.92 0.83 12.08
C ARG A 190 1.74 1.95 12.71
N ALA A 191 3.00 1.68 13.04
CA ALA A 191 3.89 2.69 13.62
C ALA A 191 4.20 3.83 12.62
N LEU A 192 4.38 3.50 11.33
CA LEU A 192 4.54 4.48 10.26
C LEU A 192 3.29 5.35 10.09
N LEU A 193 2.11 4.73 10.00
CA LEU A 193 0.83 5.43 9.89
C LEU A 193 0.57 6.32 11.12
N GLY A 194 0.89 5.83 12.33
CA GLY A 194 0.80 6.63 13.55
C GLY A 194 1.77 7.82 13.56
N ALA A 195 2.96 7.67 12.98
CA ALA A 195 3.90 8.78 12.82
C ALA A 195 3.42 9.81 11.78
N ILE A 196 2.75 9.37 10.71
CA ILE A 196 2.09 10.24 9.74
C ILE A 196 0.95 11.00 10.41
N ASP A 197 0.02 10.32 11.09
CA ASP A 197 -1.09 10.93 11.83
C ASP A 197 -0.61 11.97 12.85
N GLY A 198 0.37 11.58 13.68
CA GLY A 198 0.95 12.48 14.68
C GLY A 198 1.59 13.72 14.06
N LEU A 199 2.26 13.57 12.91
CA LEU A 199 2.87 14.69 12.19
C LEU A 199 1.80 15.65 11.62
N VAL A 200 0.71 15.12 11.07
CA VAL A 200 -0.41 15.90 10.55
C VAL A 200 -1.13 16.65 11.67
N ARG A 201 -1.48 15.95 12.75
CA ARG A 201 -2.17 16.52 13.92
C ARG A 201 -1.35 17.57 14.65
N ALA A 202 -0.03 17.39 14.75
CA ALA A 202 0.87 18.40 15.31
C ALA A 202 0.88 19.72 14.51
N ARG A 203 0.36 19.71 13.27
CA ARG A 203 0.18 20.91 12.43
C ARG A 203 -1.28 21.34 12.30
N GLY A 204 -2.17 20.79 13.12
CA GLY A 204 -3.59 21.12 13.14
C GLY A 204 -4.39 20.54 11.97
N GLY A 205 -3.81 19.61 11.20
CA GLY A 205 -4.51 18.93 10.12
C GLY A 205 -5.28 17.69 10.59
N ARG A 206 -6.17 17.19 9.73
CA ARG A 206 -6.84 15.89 9.84
C ARG A 206 -6.13 14.86 8.97
N PHE A 207 -5.90 13.66 9.48
CA PHE A 207 -5.38 12.53 8.71
C PHE A 207 -6.50 11.51 8.49
N LEU A 208 -6.72 11.12 7.24
CA LEU A 208 -7.71 10.13 6.84
C LEU A 208 -7.05 9.06 5.96
N VAL A 209 -7.24 7.80 6.31
CA VAL A 209 -6.90 6.67 5.43
C VAL A 209 -8.14 6.29 4.62
N PHE A 210 -8.02 6.12 3.30
CA PHE A 210 -9.12 5.63 2.50
C PHE A 210 -8.72 4.45 1.62
N TYR A 211 -9.71 3.57 1.44
CA TYR A 211 -9.61 2.37 0.62
C TYR A 211 -10.52 2.48 -0.58
N ARG A 212 -10.12 1.89 -1.69
CA ARG A 212 -11.06 1.52 -2.74
C ARG A 212 -11.61 0.11 -2.44
N ASP A 213 -12.93 -0.02 -2.43
CA ASP A 213 -13.59 -1.32 -2.31
C ASP A 213 -14.15 -1.74 -3.67
N TYR A 214 -13.49 -2.71 -4.31
CA TYR A 214 -14.00 -3.29 -5.54
C TYR A 214 -15.19 -4.20 -5.26
N PRO A 215 -16.16 -4.28 -6.19
CA PRO A 215 -17.23 -5.27 -6.09
C PRO A 215 -16.64 -6.67 -5.85
N GLY A 216 -16.95 -7.26 -4.68
CA GLY A 216 -16.50 -8.60 -4.29
C GLY A 216 -15.14 -8.70 -3.58
N HIS A 217 -14.44 -7.59 -3.29
CA HIS A 217 -13.10 -7.62 -2.71
C HIS A 217 -13.06 -7.43 -1.18
N TRP A 218 -13.86 -6.50 -0.59
CA TRP A 218 -13.83 -6.29 0.87
C TRP A 218 -15.15 -6.54 1.58
N THR A 219 -16.24 -5.91 1.16
CA THR A 219 -17.49 -5.90 1.95
C THR A 219 -18.34 -7.15 1.81
N VAL A 220 -18.21 -7.90 0.70
CA VAL A 220 -19.14 -8.99 0.37
C VAL A 220 -18.56 -10.39 0.64
N ASN A 221 -17.23 -10.58 0.52
CA ASN A 221 -16.61 -11.92 0.59
C ASN A 221 -15.72 -12.18 1.81
N ALA A 222 -15.42 -11.16 2.62
CA ALA A 222 -14.51 -11.27 3.77
C ALA A 222 -14.92 -12.32 4.81
N THR A 223 -16.23 -12.60 4.92
CA THR A 223 -16.79 -13.56 5.88
C THR A 223 -17.44 -14.77 5.22
N ALA A 224 -17.57 -14.78 3.89
CA ALA A 224 -18.35 -15.79 3.16
C ALA A 224 -17.51 -16.98 2.64
N SER A 225 -16.19 -16.80 2.51
CA SER A 225 -15.28 -17.82 2.01
C SER A 225 -14.42 -18.38 3.15
N GLY A 226 -14.40 -19.71 3.28
CA GLY A 226 -13.45 -20.39 4.16
C GLY A 226 -12.01 -20.22 3.67
N ASP A 227 -11.06 -20.80 4.40
CA ASP A 227 -9.67 -20.81 3.97
C ASP A 227 -9.52 -21.56 2.63
N GLU A 228 -8.70 -21.02 1.74
CA GLU A 228 -8.36 -21.64 0.46
C GLU A 228 -6.91 -22.08 0.46
N VAL A 229 -6.59 -23.12 -0.31
CA VAL A 229 -5.21 -23.56 -0.49
C VAL A 229 -4.82 -23.46 -1.95
N TYR A 230 -3.67 -22.87 -2.22
CA TYR A 230 -3.11 -22.69 -3.55
C TYR A 230 -1.82 -23.50 -3.69
N VAL A 231 -1.61 -24.09 -4.86
CA VAL A 231 -0.34 -24.74 -5.21
C VAL A 231 0.50 -23.83 -6.12
N LEU A 232 1.78 -23.73 -5.82
CA LEU A 232 2.77 -23.03 -6.64
C LEU A 232 4.14 -23.71 -6.50
N ASN A 233 4.73 -24.13 -7.62
CA ASN A 233 6.05 -24.77 -7.70
C ASN A 233 6.21 -25.95 -6.71
N GLY A 234 5.17 -26.78 -6.58
CA GLY A 234 5.16 -27.95 -5.70
C GLY A 234 4.93 -27.66 -4.21
N LYS A 235 4.76 -26.39 -3.83
CA LYS A 235 4.46 -25.96 -2.46
C LYS A 235 3.01 -25.52 -2.33
N TYR A 236 2.45 -25.67 -1.14
CA TYR A 236 1.06 -25.30 -0.85
C TYR A 236 1.01 -24.11 0.12
N TYR A 237 0.09 -23.20 -0.15
CA TYR A 237 -0.08 -21.95 0.60
C TYR A 237 -1.54 -21.82 0.99
N ARG A 238 -1.81 -21.69 2.28
CA ARG A 238 -3.17 -21.46 2.77
C ARG A 238 -3.41 -19.96 2.87
N THR A 239 -4.53 -19.50 2.33
CA THR A 239 -4.96 -18.10 2.39
C THR A 239 -6.32 -17.98 3.07
N SER A 240 -6.60 -16.81 3.65
CA SER A 240 -7.87 -16.53 4.31
C SER A 240 -8.26 -15.06 4.15
N ASN A 241 -9.48 -14.84 3.64
CA ASN A 241 -10.05 -13.49 3.57
C ASN A 241 -10.33 -12.92 4.96
N ARG A 242 -10.62 -13.78 5.95
CA ARG A 242 -10.71 -13.35 7.35
C ARG A 242 -9.37 -12.82 7.86
N GLN A 243 -8.27 -13.56 7.64
CA GLN A 243 -6.93 -13.13 8.05
C GLN A 243 -6.54 -11.80 7.39
N TYR A 244 -6.85 -11.64 6.09
CA TYR A 244 -6.65 -10.39 5.37
C TYR A 244 -7.35 -9.20 6.04
N VAL A 245 -8.66 -9.32 6.32
CA VAL A 245 -9.42 -8.25 6.99
C VAL A 245 -8.89 -7.97 8.39
N GLU A 246 -8.51 -9.00 9.14
CA GLU A 246 -7.91 -8.86 10.46
C GLU A 246 -6.56 -8.12 10.42
N ASN A 247 -5.72 -8.43 9.43
CA ASN A 247 -4.44 -7.77 9.21
C ASN A 247 -4.63 -6.28 8.90
N VAL A 248 -5.56 -5.95 8.01
CA VAL A 248 -5.87 -4.56 7.63
C VAL A 248 -6.42 -3.76 8.81
N ARG A 249 -7.33 -4.35 9.59
CA ARG A 249 -7.82 -3.76 10.84
C ARG A 249 -6.72 -3.57 11.87
N THR A 250 -5.75 -4.47 11.91
CA THR A 250 -4.63 -4.40 12.86
C THR A 250 -3.71 -3.24 12.55
N MET A 251 -3.29 -3.08 11.30
CA MET A 251 -2.37 -2.01 10.93
C MET A 251 -3.02 -0.62 10.96
N ASN A 252 -4.35 -0.52 10.81
CA ASN A 252 -5.09 0.75 10.84
C ASN A 252 -5.78 1.07 12.17
N ARG A 253 -5.54 0.27 13.21
CA ARG A 253 -6.22 0.41 14.49
C ARG A 253 -6.00 1.81 15.10
N GLY A 254 -7.10 2.52 15.37
CA GLY A 254 -7.07 3.83 16.01
C GLY A 254 -6.93 5.01 15.03
N LEU A 255 -6.85 4.74 13.73
CA LEU A 255 -6.85 5.77 12.69
C LEU A 255 -8.27 6.02 12.19
N GLU A 256 -8.49 7.25 11.73
CA GLU A 256 -9.70 7.55 10.98
C GLU A 256 -9.58 6.96 9.58
N SER A 257 -10.55 6.12 9.20
CA SER A 257 -10.52 5.44 7.91
C SER A 257 -11.89 5.33 7.26
N CYS A 258 -11.96 5.35 5.92
CA CYS A 258 -13.20 5.11 5.19
C CYS A 258 -13.00 4.19 3.97
N PHE A 259 -14.05 3.47 3.60
CA PHE A 259 -14.12 2.72 2.35
C PHE A 259 -14.87 3.53 1.31
N VAL A 260 -14.28 3.67 0.13
CA VAL A 260 -14.89 4.29 -1.04
C VAL A 260 -15.21 3.17 -2.03
N PRO A 261 -16.49 2.77 -2.18
CA PRO A 261 -16.87 1.69 -3.06
C PRO A 261 -16.64 2.08 -4.52
N VAL A 262 -16.15 1.15 -5.33
CA VAL A 262 -16.07 1.30 -6.79
C VAL A 262 -17.37 0.76 -7.38
N SER A 263 -18.27 1.65 -7.78
CA SER A 263 -19.61 1.27 -8.24
C SER A 263 -19.79 1.34 -9.76
N VAL A 264 -18.77 1.80 -10.49
CA VAL A 264 -18.78 1.85 -11.95
C VAL A 264 -18.65 0.44 -12.50
N ARG A 265 -19.49 0.07 -13.48
CA ARG A 265 -19.48 -1.27 -14.08
C ARG A 265 -18.16 -1.58 -14.78
N ASP A 266 -17.72 -0.68 -15.65
CA ASP A 266 -16.46 -0.80 -16.41
C ASP A 266 -15.35 -0.05 -15.67
N TRP A 267 -15.05 -0.52 -14.46
CA TRP A 267 -14.12 0.16 -13.58
C TRP A 267 -12.65 -0.04 -13.92
N HIS A 268 -12.30 -1.01 -14.77
CA HIS A 268 -10.92 -1.26 -15.19
C HIS A 268 -10.50 -0.32 -16.33
N ALA A 269 -9.26 0.17 -16.29
CA ALA A 269 -8.68 0.99 -17.36
C ALA A 269 -8.56 0.23 -18.69
N GLY A 270 -8.49 -1.10 -18.63
CA GLY A 270 -8.52 -2.02 -19.76
C GLY A 270 -8.86 -3.43 -19.30
N SER A 271 -9.13 -4.35 -20.23
CA SER A 271 -9.62 -5.72 -19.89
C SER A 271 -8.67 -6.55 -19.01
N LEU A 272 -7.39 -6.20 -18.97
CA LEU A 272 -6.35 -6.85 -18.17
C LEU A 272 -5.65 -5.87 -17.21
N ASP A 273 -6.09 -4.61 -17.17
CA ASP A 273 -5.46 -3.58 -16.35
C ASP A 273 -6.25 -3.40 -15.04
N PRO A 274 -5.68 -3.76 -13.87
CA PRO A 274 -6.35 -3.62 -12.59
C PRO A 274 -6.46 -2.15 -12.11
N HIS A 275 -5.89 -1.18 -12.84
CA HIS A 275 -6.04 0.23 -12.53
C HIS A 275 -7.46 0.72 -12.82
N LEU A 276 -7.88 1.76 -12.09
CA LEU A 276 -9.19 2.36 -12.27
C LEU A 276 -9.30 3.06 -13.62
N SER A 277 -10.42 2.86 -14.32
CA SER A 277 -10.79 3.64 -15.50
C SER A 277 -10.98 5.10 -15.12
N PRO A 278 -10.86 6.04 -16.07
CA PRO A 278 -11.12 7.46 -15.82
C PRO A 278 -12.47 7.72 -15.14
N ALA A 279 -13.51 6.98 -15.50
CA ALA A 279 -14.84 7.09 -14.88
C ALA A 279 -14.84 6.59 -13.42
N ALA A 280 -14.14 5.50 -13.12
CA ALA A 280 -14.00 5.00 -11.77
C ALA A 280 -13.15 5.93 -10.88
N VAL A 281 -12.05 6.50 -11.42
CA VAL A 281 -11.26 7.51 -10.69
C VAL A 281 -12.14 8.71 -10.33
N ASP A 282 -12.94 9.24 -11.27
CA ASP A 282 -13.87 10.34 -10.97
C ASP A 282 -14.83 10.00 -9.84
N GLN A 283 -15.47 8.82 -9.91
CA GLN A 283 -16.42 8.38 -8.91
C GLN A 283 -15.77 8.24 -7.53
N VAL A 284 -14.60 7.62 -7.43
CA VAL A 284 -13.88 7.47 -6.17
C VAL A 284 -13.50 8.85 -5.61
N MET A 285 -13.00 9.77 -6.43
CA MET A 285 -12.65 11.12 -5.95
C MET A 285 -13.86 11.93 -5.51
N ARG A 286 -15.01 11.79 -6.19
CA ARG A 286 -16.27 12.42 -5.79
C ARG A 286 -16.76 11.91 -4.45
N ASP A 287 -16.71 10.60 -4.23
CA ASP A 287 -17.20 10.00 -2.98
C ASP A 287 -16.21 10.21 -1.82
N LEU A 288 -14.90 10.26 -2.10
CA LEU A 288 -13.90 10.73 -1.15
C LEU A 288 -14.15 12.19 -0.74
N ALA A 289 -14.48 13.08 -1.68
CA ALA A 289 -14.80 14.47 -1.37
C ALA A 289 -15.97 14.60 -0.36
N ARG A 290 -16.97 13.71 -0.46
CA ARG A 290 -18.09 13.64 0.50
C ARG A 290 -17.65 13.18 1.89
N ALA A 291 -16.73 12.22 1.97
CA ALA A 291 -16.16 11.75 3.24
C ALA A 291 -15.24 12.80 3.91
N LEU A 292 -14.61 13.64 3.10
CA LEU A 292 -13.75 14.74 3.55
C LEU A 292 -14.53 15.98 3.98
N ALA A 293 -15.77 16.16 3.49
CA ALA A 293 -16.60 17.30 3.84
C ALA A 293 -16.84 17.36 5.36
N PRO A 294 -16.80 18.56 5.97
CA PRO A 294 -17.18 18.70 7.36
C PRO A 294 -18.62 18.22 7.56
N PRO A 295 -18.96 17.62 8.72
CA PRO A 295 -20.32 17.21 9.01
C PRO A 295 -21.25 18.42 8.84
N ARG A 296 -22.35 18.24 8.08
CA ARG A 296 -23.36 19.30 7.96
C ARG A 296 -23.83 19.66 9.36
N PRO A 297 -23.93 20.96 9.71
CA PRO A 297 -24.55 21.34 10.97
C PRO A 297 -25.94 20.72 11.03
N ALA A 298 -26.26 20.08 12.15
CA ALA A 298 -27.57 19.49 12.37
C ALA A 298 -28.62 20.58 12.10
N SER A 299 -29.50 20.33 11.14
CA SER A 299 -30.62 21.22 10.86
C SER A 299 -31.56 21.18 12.07
N GLY A 300 -31.44 22.18 12.95
CA GLY A 300 -32.34 22.36 14.08
C GLY A 300 -31.64 22.81 15.35
N GLN A 301 -31.32 24.11 15.42
CA GLN A 301 -31.40 24.93 16.63
C GLN A 301 -31.23 26.40 16.18
N ASN A 302 -32.34 26.97 15.74
CA ASN A 302 -32.64 28.41 15.83
C ASN A 302 -34.01 28.51 16.52
#